data_AF-T0N2L2-F1
#
_entry.id   AF-T0N2L2-F1
#
_cell.length_a   1.000
_cell.length_b   1.000
_cell.length_c   1.000
_cell.angle_alpha   90.00
_cell.angle_beta   90.00
_cell.angle_gamma   90.00
#
_symmetry.space_group_name_H-M   'P 1'
#
loop_
_entity.id
_entity.type
_entity.pdbx_description
1 polymer ?
#
loop_
_entity_poly.entity_id
_entity_poly.type
_entity_poly.pdbx_seq_one_letter_code
_entity_poly.pdbx_strand_id
1 'polypeptide(L)'
;MNLNCLEELHISTSKKIFRNLSAASLVENAVKRGEGILAESGALVVNTGKYTGRSPKDRFIVRQDSINGLINWGDVNLPIEENVFNKLFDKVTKYLSDKDLFVFDGYVGAMEEYKMNIRVVNEYASEALMSTQLFRRPCEEELKNHCPEFNVVVAPGFKANGKEDGVNSEAFIIINFDKKVILIAGTQYSGEIKKSIFSVMNFLLPLKGVFPMHCSANIGEAGDTAVFFGLSGTGKTTLSADPDRKLIGDDEHGWCDKGIFNFEGGCYAKTIKLDKEKEAQIYNALRFGALLENVVLDENNRPLFDDDSLTENTRGAYPVEYIDNADLSGVGQHPNTVVFLTADAFGVIPPISKLTKEGAMYHFMSGYTSKLAGTERGITEPKATFSACFGEPFMLMKPTVYAKLLGEKIINHNTEVYLVNTGWTGGEYGTGKRMNLNYTRAMVKAALEGKLRDVEYDLDEIFNLYVPKVVPNVPQEILNPKNTWVDKEKYDLKAKELAKQFHKNFQKFGEVSEDIKKAAPKTF
;
A
#
# COMPACT_ATOMS: atom_id res chain seq x y z
N MET A 1 35.29 -5.62 10.13
CA MET A 1 33.81 -5.63 10.18
C MET A 1 33.43 -5.53 11.64
N ASN A 2 32.71 -4.48 12.05
CA ASN A 2 32.25 -4.34 13.44
C ASN A 2 31.30 -5.50 13.77
N LEU A 3 31.79 -6.45 14.57
CA LEU A 3 31.07 -7.65 15.03
C LEU A 3 29.96 -7.32 16.07
N ASN A 4 29.83 -6.05 16.48
CA ASN A 4 28.95 -5.61 17.57
C ASN A 4 27.74 -4.76 17.10
N CYS A 5 27.17 -4.99 15.91
CA CYS A 5 26.15 -4.07 15.35
C CYS A 5 24.78 -4.07 16.07
N LEU A 6 24.53 -5.03 16.98
CA LEU A 6 23.27 -5.12 17.74
C LEU A 6 23.39 -4.57 19.17
N GLU A 7 24.58 -4.18 19.62
CA GLU A 7 24.80 -3.65 20.98
C GLU A 7 24.04 -2.35 21.22
N GLU A 8 23.91 -1.51 20.19
CA GLU A 8 23.13 -0.26 20.22
C GLU A 8 21.63 -0.51 20.45
N LEU A 9 21.14 -1.69 20.09
CA LEU A 9 19.76 -2.13 20.35
C LEU A 9 19.64 -2.94 21.65
N HIS A 10 20.74 -3.14 22.38
CA HIS A 10 20.83 -4.05 23.53
C HIS A 10 20.35 -5.47 23.21
N ILE A 11 20.52 -5.91 21.96
CA ILE A 11 20.20 -7.27 21.52
C ILE A 11 21.51 -8.07 21.50
N SER A 12 21.52 -9.17 22.25
CA SER A 12 22.60 -10.16 22.23
C SER A 12 21.98 -11.55 22.16
N THR A 13 22.63 -12.48 21.49
CA THR A 13 22.21 -13.89 21.41
C THR A 13 23.39 -14.82 21.67
N SER A 14 23.10 -15.96 22.31
CA SER A 14 24.03 -17.07 22.51
C SER A 14 24.15 -17.98 21.29
N LYS A 15 23.36 -17.74 20.24
CA LYS A 15 23.40 -18.48 18.97
C LYS A 15 24.05 -17.65 17.85
N LYS A 16 23.78 -17.97 16.59
CA LYS A 16 24.42 -17.33 15.44
C LYS A 16 23.67 -16.08 15.00
N ILE A 17 24.42 -15.08 14.53
CA ILE A 17 23.88 -13.92 13.83
C ILE A 17 24.29 -14.04 12.36
N PHE A 18 23.30 -14.09 11.48
CA PHE A 18 23.47 -14.15 10.03
C PHE A 18 23.14 -12.80 9.43
N ARG A 19 24.12 -12.09 8.87
CA ARG A 19 23.95 -10.73 8.35
C ARG A 19 23.96 -10.73 6.83
N ASN A 20 22.96 -10.09 6.22
CA ASN A 20 22.80 -9.88 4.77
C ASN A 20 23.09 -11.13 3.93
N LEU A 21 22.54 -12.28 4.36
CA LEU A 21 22.65 -13.51 3.59
C LEU A 21 22.03 -13.35 2.20
N SER A 22 22.58 -14.08 1.22
CA SER A 22 21.99 -14.16 -0.10
C SER A 22 20.58 -14.77 -0.05
N ALA A 23 19.73 -14.44 -1.02
CA ALA A 23 18.39 -15.03 -1.13
C ALA A 23 18.44 -16.58 -1.15
N ALA A 24 19.40 -17.17 -1.86
CA ALA A 24 19.61 -18.62 -1.87
C ALA A 24 19.91 -19.18 -0.47
N SER A 25 20.83 -18.55 0.25
CA SER A 25 21.17 -18.96 1.63
C SER A 25 19.99 -18.79 2.59
N LEU A 26 19.18 -17.74 2.43
CA LEU A 26 17.97 -17.53 3.24
C LEU A 26 16.91 -18.60 2.96
N VAL A 27 16.67 -18.93 1.68
CA VAL A 27 15.78 -20.03 1.28
C VAL A 27 16.26 -21.36 1.87
N GLU A 28 17.55 -21.68 1.76
CA GLU A 28 18.11 -22.89 2.36
C GLU A 28 17.92 -22.95 3.87
N ASN A 29 18.16 -21.84 4.59
CA ASN A 29 17.96 -21.79 6.03
C ASN A 29 16.48 -21.97 6.38
N ALA A 30 15.57 -21.29 5.68
CA ALA A 30 14.14 -21.40 5.91
C ALA A 30 13.64 -22.84 5.73
N VAL A 31 14.04 -23.51 4.64
CA VAL A 31 13.68 -24.91 4.39
C VAL A 31 14.30 -25.85 5.43
N LYS A 32 15.60 -25.71 5.74
CA LYS A 32 16.29 -26.54 6.76
C LYS A 32 15.66 -26.39 8.15
N ARG A 33 15.08 -25.23 8.45
CA ARG A 33 14.41 -24.91 9.72
C ARG A 33 12.93 -25.24 9.73
N GLY A 34 12.36 -25.70 8.61
CA GLY A 34 10.94 -26.00 8.50
C GLY A 34 10.04 -24.76 8.53
N GLU A 35 10.57 -23.58 8.19
CA GLU A 35 9.81 -22.32 8.11
C GLU A 35 8.91 -22.27 6.87
N GLY A 36 9.21 -23.09 5.85
CA GLY A 36 8.48 -23.17 4.61
C GLY A 36 8.96 -24.31 3.71
N ILE A 37 8.31 -24.44 2.55
CA ILE A 37 8.62 -25.44 1.51
C ILE A 37 8.80 -24.77 0.16
N LEU A 38 9.36 -25.45 -0.84
CA LEU A 38 9.49 -24.91 -2.19
C LEU A 38 8.28 -25.27 -3.05
N ALA A 39 7.75 -24.29 -3.77
CA ALA A 39 6.85 -24.52 -4.89
C ALA A 39 7.61 -25.11 -6.10
N GLU A 40 6.87 -25.64 -7.07
CA GLU A 40 7.42 -26.11 -8.37
C GLU A 40 8.31 -25.05 -9.05
N SER A 41 7.94 -23.76 -8.92
CA SER A 41 8.69 -22.64 -9.48
C SER A 41 9.99 -22.30 -8.73
N GLY A 42 10.24 -22.97 -7.59
CA GLY A 42 11.35 -22.70 -6.68
C GLY A 42 11.10 -21.56 -5.69
N ALA A 43 9.96 -20.86 -5.75
CA ALA A 43 9.59 -19.86 -4.74
C ALA A 43 9.40 -20.52 -3.36
N LEU A 44 9.81 -19.84 -2.28
CA LEU A 44 9.61 -20.30 -0.91
C LEU A 44 8.18 -20.02 -0.48
N VAL A 45 7.43 -21.05 -0.10
CA VAL A 45 6.06 -20.95 0.40
C VAL A 45 6.05 -21.07 1.91
N VAL A 46 5.48 -20.08 2.59
CA VAL A 46 5.36 -20.01 4.05
C VAL A 46 3.90 -19.88 4.47
N ASN A 47 3.58 -20.36 5.67
CA ASN A 47 2.29 -20.16 6.30
C ASN A 47 2.46 -19.24 7.52
N THR A 48 1.72 -18.14 7.57
CA THR A 48 1.81 -17.13 8.64
C THR A 48 0.82 -17.39 9.80
N GLY A 49 0.17 -18.56 9.77
CA GLY A 49 -0.72 -19.06 10.80
C GLY A 49 -2.00 -18.23 10.95
N LYS A 50 -2.33 -17.87 12.19
CA LYS A 50 -3.55 -17.12 12.54
C LYS A 50 -3.60 -15.72 11.91
N TYR A 51 -2.44 -15.11 11.66
CA TYR A 51 -2.32 -13.75 11.17
C TYR A 51 -1.99 -13.79 9.68
N THR A 52 -3.03 -13.83 8.83
CA THR A 52 -2.90 -13.83 7.36
C THR A 52 -3.03 -12.43 6.74
N GLY A 53 -3.00 -11.40 7.58
CA GLY A 53 -3.14 -10.01 7.23
C GLY A 53 -2.74 -9.10 8.38
N ARG A 54 -2.89 -7.79 8.18
CA ARG A 54 -2.54 -6.79 9.19
C ARG A 54 -3.44 -6.89 10.43
N SER A 55 -2.92 -6.42 11.56
CA SER A 55 -3.61 -6.34 12.85
C SER A 55 -3.76 -4.89 13.33
N PRO A 56 -4.67 -4.07 12.74
CA PRO A 56 -4.76 -2.64 13.05
C PRO A 56 -4.97 -2.31 14.54
N LYS A 57 -5.67 -3.19 15.28
CA LYS A 57 -5.93 -3.00 16.72
C LYS A 57 -4.74 -3.33 17.62
N ASP A 58 -3.71 -3.95 17.05
CA ASP A 58 -2.48 -4.33 17.75
C ASP A 58 -1.30 -3.43 17.33
N ARG A 59 -1.57 -2.37 16.56
CA ARG A 59 -0.56 -1.42 16.12
C ARG A 59 -0.62 -0.14 16.93
N PHE A 60 0.51 0.23 17.52
CA PHE A 60 0.64 1.35 18.44
C PHE A 60 1.79 2.29 18.04
N ILE A 61 1.66 3.55 18.44
CA ILE A 61 2.71 4.56 18.36
C ILE A 61 2.98 5.04 19.79
N VAL A 62 4.25 5.05 20.19
CA VAL A 62 4.63 5.51 21.52
C VAL A 62 4.30 7.00 21.66
N ARG A 63 3.65 7.39 22.76
CA ARG A 63 3.42 8.80 23.08
C ARG A 63 4.74 9.45 23.50
N GLN A 64 5.23 10.37 22.67
CA GLN A 64 6.51 11.05 22.87
C GLN A 64 6.33 12.54 22.63
N ASP A 65 6.88 13.39 23.50
CA ASP A 65 6.71 14.85 23.41
C ASP A 65 7.20 15.42 22.06
N SER A 66 8.22 14.81 21.47
CA SER A 66 8.81 15.16 20.17
C SER A 66 7.83 15.11 19.01
N ILE A 67 6.81 14.24 19.07
CA ILE A 67 5.86 14.00 17.97
C ILE A 67 4.40 14.19 18.38
N ASN A 68 4.10 14.31 19.67
CA ASN A 68 2.73 14.20 20.20
C ASN A 68 1.75 15.20 19.56
N GLY A 69 2.21 16.41 19.25
CA GLY A 69 1.40 17.45 18.59
C GLY A 69 1.21 17.26 17.08
N LEU A 70 1.95 16.34 16.45
CA LEU A 70 1.92 16.08 15.00
C LEU A 70 1.09 14.85 14.65
N ILE A 71 1.01 13.87 15.55
CA ILE A 71 0.25 12.64 15.36
C ILE A 71 -1.25 12.92 15.44
N ASN A 72 -2.00 12.40 14.47
CA ASN A 72 -3.45 12.39 14.47
C ASN A 72 -3.97 11.20 15.28
N TRP A 73 -3.91 11.33 16.61
CA TRP A 73 -4.38 10.31 17.55
C TRP A 73 -5.87 9.99 17.36
N GLY A 74 -6.23 8.72 17.48
CA GLY A 74 -7.62 8.25 17.36
C GLY A 74 -7.69 6.73 17.22
N ASP A 75 -8.77 6.24 16.62
CA ASP A 75 -9.02 4.79 16.46
C ASP A 75 -8.03 4.07 15.52
N VAL A 76 -7.24 4.84 14.75
CA VAL A 76 -6.25 4.32 13.80
C VAL A 76 -4.83 4.40 14.39
N ASN A 77 -4.44 5.58 14.86
CA ASN A 77 -3.13 5.81 15.48
C ASN A 77 -3.29 5.62 16.98
N LEU A 78 -3.13 4.37 17.44
CA LEU A 78 -3.33 4.01 18.85
C LEU A 78 -2.10 4.41 19.66
N PRO A 79 -2.28 5.17 20.76
CA PRO A 79 -1.18 5.51 21.65
C PRO A 79 -0.77 4.35 22.54
N ILE A 80 0.51 4.30 22.90
CA ILE A 80 1.02 3.47 23.99
C ILE A 80 2.05 4.24 24.81
N GLU A 81 2.10 3.98 26.11
CA GLU A 81 3.05 4.64 27.00
C GLU A 81 4.47 4.08 26.81
N GLU A 82 5.50 4.94 26.90
CA GLU A 82 6.88 4.55 26.65
C GLU A 82 7.37 3.46 27.63
N ASN A 83 6.88 3.46 28.87
CA ASN A 83 7.21 2.42 29.85
C ASN A 83 6.69 1.02 29.45
N VAL A 84 5.56 0.94 28.73
CA VAL A 84 5.02 -0.32 28.20
C VAL A 84 5.89 -0.80 27.05
N PHE A 85 6.27 0.11 26.14
CA PHE A 85 7.23 -0.20 25.08
C PHE A 85 8.54 -0.75 25.65
N ASN A 86 9.15 -0.07 26.63
CA ASN A 86 10.42 -0.51 27.22
C ASN A 86 10.31 -1.92 27.84
N LYS A 87 9.23 -2.20 28.59
CA LYS A 87 8.98 -3.53 29.18
C LYS A 87 8.85 -4.62 28.11
N LEU A 88 8.10 -4.34 27.04
CA LEU A 88 7.92 -5.28 25.93
C LEU A 88 9.22 -5.48 25.16
N PHE A 89 9.97 -4.41 24.92
CA PHE A 89 11.27 -4.46 24.29
C PHE A 89 12.22 -5.37 25.08
N ASP A 90 12.35 -5.17 26.39
CA ASP A 90 13.19 -6.03 27.26
C ASP A 90 12.76 -7.51 27.22
N LYS A 91 11.45 -7.78 27.19
CA LYS A 91 10.93 -9.15 27.08
C LYS A 91 11.28 -9.79 25.73
N VAL A 92 11.14 -9.05 24.63
CA VAL A 92 11.44 -9.51 23.29
C VAL A 92 12.94 -9.72 23.12
N THR A 93 13.79 -8.78 23.53
CA THR A 93 15.24 -8.93 23.42
C THR A 93 15.75 -10.10 24.26
N LYS A 94 15.17 -10.31 25.46
CA LYS A 94 15.43 -11.51 26.27
C LYS A 94 14.98 -12.79 25.56
N TYR A 95 13.80 -12.81 24.94
CA TYR A 95 13.32 -13.95 24.16
C TYR A 95 14.24 -14.31 22.99
N LEU A 96 14.83 -13.30 22.32
CA LEU A 96 15.75 -13.50 21.19
C LEU A 96 17.15 -13.96 21.62
N SER A 97 17.47 -13.95 22.92
CA SER A 97 18.84 -14.19 23.43
C SER A 97 19.36 -15.62 23.29
N ASP A 98 18.50 -16.57 22.91
CA ASP A 98 18.86 -17.96 22.65
C ASP A 98 18.48 -18.43 21.23
N LYS A 99 18.22 -17.48 20.32
CA LYS A 99 17.79 -17.72 18.94
C LYS A 99 18.88 -17.38 17.94
N ASP A 100 18.93 -18.12 16.84
CA ASP A 100 19.62 -17.62 15.65
C ASP A 100 18.89 -16.36 15.16
N LEU A 101 19.64 -15.35 14.74
CA LEU A 101 19.09 -14.09 14.25
C LEU A 101 19.51 -13.83 12.81
N PHE A 102 18.58 -13.36 11.99
CA PHE A 102 18.81 -12.99 10.60
C PHE A 102 18.67 -11.48 10.42
N VAL A 103 19.79 -10.82 10.15
CA VAL A 103 19.88 -9.36 10.05
C VAL A 103 19.90 -8.96 8.58
N PHE A 104 18.95 -8.13 8.18
CA PHE A 104 18.94 -7.43 6.90
C PHE A 104 19.29 -5.96 7.13
N ASP A 105 20.44 -5.52 6.61
CA ASP A 105 20.75 -4.11 6.46
C ASP A 105 20.41 -3.64 5.05
N GLY A 106 19.51 -2.67 4.96
CA GLY A 106 18.99 -2.14 3.72
C GLY A 106 18.70 -0.65 3.81
N TYR A 107 17.90 -0.16 2.88
CA TYR A 107 17.36 1.19 2.94
C TYR A 107 15.99 1.26 2.28
N VAL A 108 15.28 2.36 2.58
CA VAL A 108 14.08 2.77 1.86
C VAL A 108 14.30 4.15 1.23
N GLY A 109 13.67 4.39 0.10
CA GLY A 109 13.81 5.61 -0.69
C GLY A 109 14.92 5.49 -1.74
N ALA A 110 14.54 5.55 -3.02
CA ALA A 110 15.45 5.41 -4.15
C ALA A 110 16.34 6.66 -4.40
N MET A 111 15.92 7.83 -3.92
CA MET A 111 16.72 9.06 -4.03
C MET A 111 17.62 9.23 -2.80
N GLU A 112 18.92 9.39 -3.01
CA GLU A 112 19.94 9.50 -1.95
C GLU A 112 19.60 10.58 -0.89
N GLU A 113 19.02 11.71 -1.31
CA GLU A 113 18.63 12.81 -0.40
C GLU A 113 17.54 12.43 0.62
N TYR A 114 16.70 11.46 0.26
CA TYR A 114 15.57 11.00 1.08
C TYR A 114 15.70 9.53 1.47
N LYS A 115 16.84 8.90 1.16
CA LYS A 115 17.19 7.55 1.57
C LYS A 115 17.22 7.49 3.09
N MET A 116 16.63 6.44 3.64
CA MET A 116 16.69 6.13 5.06
C MET A 116 17.25 4.73 5.22
N ASN A 117 18.44 4.62 5.83
CA ASN A 117 19.03 3.32 6.12
C ASN A 117 18.20 2.60 7.19
N ILE A 118 17.91 1.32 6.97
CA ILE A 118 17.16 0.50 7.91
C ILE A 118 17.91 -0.78 8.25
N ARG A 119 17.67 -1.27 9.46
CA ARG A 119 18.10 -2.61 9.91
C ARG A 119 16.88 -3.40 10.36
N VAL A 120 16.71 -4.60 9.84
CA VAL A 120 15.66 -5.55 10.26
C VAL A 120 16.32 -6.75 10.91
N VAL A 121 16.05 -6.97 12.19
CA VAL A 121 16.52 -8.11 12.98
C VAL A 121 15.37 -9.11 13.08
N ASN A 122 15.51 -10.25 12.42
CA ASN A 122 14.46 -11.26 12.30
C ASN A 122 14.80 -12.53 13.08
N GLU A 123 13.78 -13.17 13.65
CA GLU A 123 13.85 -14.51 14.21
C GLU A 123 13.93 -15.59 13.12
N TYR A 124 13.25 -15.36 11.99
CA TYR A 124 13.16 -16.32 10.88
C TYR A 124 13.95 -15.91 9.64
N ALA A 125 14.45 -16.92 8.92
CA ALA A 125 15.14 -16.72 7.65
C ALA A 125 14.16 -16.29 6.55
N SER A 126 12.92 -16.76 6.59
CA SER A 126 11.85 -16.34 5.67
C SER A 126 11.50 -14.85 5.78
N GLU A 127 11.47 -14.28 6.99
CA GLU A 127 11.23 -12.84 7.21
C GLU A 127 12.40 -11.99 6.71
N ALA A 128 13.64 -12.47 6.90
CA ALA A 128 14.81 -11.84 6.32
C ALA A 128 14.84 -11.96 4.78
N LEU A 129 14.34 -13.06 4.21
CA LEU A 129 14.16 -13.21 2.76
C LEU A 129 13.15 -12.19 2.25
N MET A 130 12.00 -12.04 2.92
CA MET A 130 11.01 -11.02 2.59
C MET A 130 11.65 -9.63 2.61
N SER A 131 12.34 -9.26 3.69
CA SER A 131 13.02 -7.96 3.80
C SER A 131 14.01 -7.74 2.65
N THR A 132 14.74 -8.79 2.29
CA THR A 132 15.68 -8.78 1.16
C THR A 132 14.98 -8.57 -0.18
N GLN A 133 13.78 -9.11 -0.38
CA GLN A 133 13.03 -8.92 -1.62
C GLN A 133 12.37 -7.54 -1.69
N LEU A 134 11.79 -7.04 -0.59
CA LEU A 134 10.97 -5.82 -0.60
C LEU A 134 11.78 -4.53 -0.46
N PHE A 135 12.80 -4.49 0.38
CA PHE A 135 13.57 -3.27 0.61
C PHE A 135 14.76 -3.15 -0.34
N ARG A 136 15.30 -1.93 -0.44
CA ARG A 136 16.45 -1.69 -1.29
C ARG A 136 17.73 -2.20 -0.64
N ARG A 137 18.58 -2.80 -1.49
CA ARG A 137 19.80 -3.47 -1.07
C ARG A 137 21.01 -2.57 -1.34
N PRO A 138 21.81 -2.22 -0.33
CA PRO A 138 23.08 -1.53 -0.52
C PRO A 138 24.09 -2.40 -1.27
N CYS A 139 25.03 -1.76 -1.96
CA CYS A 139 26.20 -2.45 -2.50
C CYS A 139 27.16 -2.88 -1.38
N GLU A 140 28.18 -3.67 -1.70
CA GLU A 140 29.16 -4.14 -0.71
C GLU A 140 29.91 -2.99 -0.01
N GLU A 141 30.14 -1.86 -0.70
CA GLU A 141 30.81 -0.70 -0.11
C GLU A 141 29.88 0.08 0.83
N GLU A 142 28.63 0.27 0.44
CA GLU A 142 27.59 0.87 1.30
C GLU A 142 27.35 0.03 2.56
N LEU A 143 27.36 -1.31 2.44
CA LEU A 143 27.21 -2.23 3.58
C LEU A 143 28.32 -2.08 4.62
N LYS A 144 29.57 -1.81 4.20
CA LYS A 144 30.71 -1.63 5.13
C LYS A 144 30.51 -0.44 6.05
N ASN A 145 29.84 0.61 5.55
CA ASN A 145 29.60 1.87 6.26
C ASN A 145 28.12 2.04 6.66
N HIS A 146 27.33 0.96 6.60
CA HIS A 146 25.89 1.03 6.88
C HIS A 146 25.62 1.38 8.34
N CYS A 147 24.87 2.46 8.53
CA CYS A 147 24.41 2.94 9.82
C CYS A 147 22.89 3.09 9.77
N PRO A 148 22.12 2.28 10.52
CA PRO A 148 20.66 2.33 10.46
C PRO A 148 20.12 3.60 11.12
N GLU A 149 19.23 4.28 10.41
CA GLU A 149 18.45 5.41 10.93
C GLU A 149 17.13 4.96 11.57
N PHE A 150 16.67 3.75 11.25
CA PHE A 150 15.55 3.09 11.91
C PHE A 150 15.81 1.59 11.99
N ASN A 151 15.41 0.98 13.10
CA ASN A 151 15.56 -0.44 13.35
C ASN A 151 14.20 -1.11 13.46
N VAL A 152 14.08 -2.34 12.96
CA VAL A 152 12.90 -3.19 13.10
C VAL A 152 13.34 -4.47 13.78
N VAL A 153 12.70 -4.80 14.90
CA VAL A 153 12.95 -6.03 15.66
C VAL A 153 11.73 -6.90 15.53
N VAL A 154 11.89 -8.06 14.89
CA VAL A 154 10.81 -8.97 14.49
C VAL A 154 10.98 -10.31 15.22
N ALA A 155 10.04 -10.60 16.12
CA ALA A 155 10.03 -11.79 16.98
C ALA A 155 8.64 -12.45 16.97
N PRO A 156 8.20 -13.00 15.83
CA PRO A 156 6.86 -13.58 15.69
C PRO A 156 6.58 -14.71 16.68
N GLY A 157 7.61 -15.44 17.15
CA GLY A 157 7.47 -16.50 18.12
C GLY A 157 7.20 -16.01 19.55
N PHE A 158 7.50 -14.75 19.86
CA PHE A 158 7.14 -14.14 21.14
C PHE A 158 5.66 -13.76 21.17
N LYS A 159 4.96 -14.15 22.24
CA LYS A 159 3.53 -13.85 22.45
C LYS A 159 3.36 -13.03 23.72
N ALA A 160 2.75 -11.86 23.60
CA ALA A 160 2.39 -11.03 24.76
C ALA A 160 1.21 -11.64 25.53
N ASN A 161 1.07 -11.25 26.80
CA ASN A 161 -0.07 -11.60 27.65
C ASN A 161 -1.25 -10.61 27.47
N GLY A 162 -1.36 -9.95 26.31
CA GLY A 162 -2.43 -8.99 26.01
C GLY A 162 -2.47 -7.84 27.02
N LYS A 163 -3.62 -7.65 27.67
CA LYS A 163 -3.87 -6.54 28.60
C LYS A 163 -2.90 -6.50 29.77
N GLU A 164 -2.40 -7.65 30.23
CA GLU A 164 -1.40 -7.71 31.32
C GLU A 164 -0.08 -7.03 30.92
N ASP A 165 0.26 -7.11 29.64
CA ASP A 165 1.43 -6.46 29.05
C ASP A 165 1.10 -5.06 28.48
N GLY A 166 -0.13 -4.57 28.66
CA GLY A 166 -0.54 -3.25 28.19
C GLY A 166 -0.88 -3.18 26.69
N VAL A 167 -1.06 -4.33 26.02
CA VAL A 167 -1.41 -4.41 24.59
C VAL A 167 -2.78 -5.08 24.39
N ASN A 168 -3.30 -5.01 23.16
CA ASN A 168 -4.65 -5.51 22.86
C ASN A 168 -4.72 -7.05 22.80
N SER A 169 -3.71 -7.73 22.26
CA SER A 169 -3.68 -9.19 22.10
C SER A 169 -2.28 -9.80 22.29
N GLU A 170 -2.08 -11.06 21.89
CA GLU A 170 -0.77 -11.73 21.89
C GLU A 170 0.24 -11.13 20.90
N ALA A 171 -0.26 -10.40 19.89
CA ALA A 171 0.54 -9.71 18.89
C ALA A 171 0.59 -8.21 19.15
N PHE A 172 1.67 -7.57 18.71
CA PHE A 172 1.80 -6.12 18.73
C PHE A 172 2.80 -5.62 17.69
N ILE A 173 2.56 -4.39 17.21
CA ILE A 173 3.43 -3.63 16.31
C ILE A 173 3.59 -2.24 16.92
N ILE A 174 4.72 -1.93 17.53
CA ILE A 174 4.92 -0.66 18.24
C ILE A 174 6.00 0.16 17.55
N ILE A 175 5.68 1.41 17.18
CA ILE A 175 6.63 2.35 16.59
C ILE A 175 7.06 3.35 17.67
N ASN A 176 8.37 3.45 17.91
CA ASN A 176 9.00 4.45 18.79
C ASN A 176 9.94 5.34 17.96
N PHE A 177 9.62 6.62 17.83
CA PHE A 177 10.37 7.55 16.99
C PHE A 177 11.65 8.07 17.65
N ASP A 178 11.64 8.37 18.97
CA ASP A 178 12.86 8.86 19.64
C ASP A 178 13.96 7.78 19.70
N LYS A 179 13.57 6.53 19.98
CA LYS A 179 14.48 5.38 19.96
C LYS A 179 14.76 4.86 18.56
N LYS A 180 13.99 5.30 17.55
CA LYS A 180 14.08 4.86 16.15
C LYS A 180 13.96 3.33 16.01
N VAL A 181 12.97 2.76 16.70
CA VAL A 181 12.71 1.31 16.74
C VAL A 181 11.24 1.01 16.40
N ILE A 182 11.04 -0.01 15.58
CA ILE A 182 9.77 -0.72 15.41
C ILE A 182 9.92 -2.08 16.05
N LEU A 183 9.01 -2.44 16.95
CA LEU A 183 8.98 -3.74 17.62
C LEU A 183 7.75 -4.53 17.16
N ILE A 184 7.96 -5.70 16.55
CA ILE A 184 6.93 -6.57 16.01
C ILE A 184 7.03 -7.93 16.67
N ALA A 185 5.93 -8.42 17.26
CA ALA A 185 5.88 -9.76 17.84
C ALA A 185 4.47 -10.38 17.75
N GLY A 186 4.41 -11.70 17.91
CA GLY A 186 3.18 -12.51 17.96
C GLY A 186 2.46 -12.71 16.63
N THR A 187 2.90 -12.01 15.56
CA THR A 187 2.39 -12.14 14.20
C THR A 187 3.52 -12.50 13.24
N GLN A 188 3.27 -13.47 12.36
CA GLN A 188 4.19 -13.87 11.27
C GLN A 188 3.84 -13.18 9.94
N TYR A 189 2.83 -12.30 9.92
CA TYR A 189 2.45 -11.61 8.68
C TYR A 189 3.52 -10.58 8.31
N SER A 190 4.33 -10.89 7.30
CA SER A 190 5.48 -10.05 6.93
C SER A 190 5.05 -8.64 6.49
N GLY A 191 3.83 -8.47 5.98
CA GLY A 191 3.30 -7.15 5.63
C GLY A 191 3.32 -6.12 6.78
N GLU A 192 3.42 -6.54 8.05
CA GLU A 192 3.66 -5.60 9.16
C GLU A 192 5.04 -4.94 9.10
N ILE A 193 6.09 -5.67 8.69
CA ILE A 193 7.46 -5.14 8.51
C ILE A 193 7.45 -4.03 7.44
N LYS A 194 6.84 -4.33 6.27
CA LYS A 194 6.70 -3.37 5.17
C LYS A 194 5.95 -2.12 5.63
N LYS A 195 4.74 -2.30 6.16
CA LYS A 195 3.82 -1.18 6.42
C LYS A 195 4.16 -0.37 7.66
N SER A 196 4.90 -0.92 8.61
CA SER A 196 5.42 -0.14 9.74
C SER A 196 6.50 0.85 9.27
N ILE A 197 7.40 0.43 8.38
CA ILE A 197 8.40 1.32 7.76
C ILE A 197 7.72 2.36 6.85
N PHE A 198 6.72 1.96 6.07
CA PHE A 198 5.93 2.91 5.27
C PHE A 198 5.31 4.02 6.14
N SER A 199 4.82 3.66 7.33
CA SER A 199 4.24 4.62 8.27
C SER A 199 5.27 5.59 8.85
N VAL A 200 6.50 5.12 9.07
CA VAL A 200 7.63 5.99 9.44
C VAL A 200 7.93 6.98 8.30
N MET A 201 7.97 6.51 7.05
CA MET A 201 8.17 7.37 5.87
C MET A 201 7.03 8.39 5.71
N ASN A 202 5.78 7.96 5.90
CA ASN A 202 4.60 8.83 5.87
C ASN A 202 4.60 9.91 6.96
N PHE A 203 5.40 9.76 8.01
CA PHE A 203 5.55 10.75 9.07
C PHE A 203 6.76 11.67 8.85
N LEU A 204 7.92 11.10 8.51
CA LEU A 204 9.16 11.87 8.39
C LEU A 204 9.25 12.70 7.11
N LEU A 205 8.72 12.22 5.98
CA LEU A 205 8.83 12.91 4.70
C LEU A 205 8.04 14.21 4.60
N PRO A 206 6.79 14.31 5.12
CA PRO A 206 6.07 15.58 5.17
C PRO A 206 6.83 16.69 5.90
N LEU A 207 7.60 16.34 6.95
CA LEU A 207 8.44 17.29 7.68
C LEU A 207 9.59 17.86 6.83
N LYS A 208 9.95 17.17 5.74
CA LYS A 208 10.94 17.58 4.75
C LYS A 208 10.30 18.16 3.47
N GLY A 209 8.98 18.42 3.47
CA GLY A 209 8.26 18.93 2.29
C GLY A 209 8.03 17.89 1.18
N VAL A 210 8.32 16.61 1.43
CA VAL A 210 8.09 15.52 0.47
C VAL A 210 6.69 14.95 0.68
N PHE A 211 5.95 14.74 -0.40
CA PHE A 211 4.62 14.12 -0.36
C PHE A 211 4.75 12.59 -0.42
N PRO A 212 4.50 11.85 0.67
CA PRO A 212 4.50 10.39 0.64
C PRO A 212 3.14 9.88 0.14
N MET A 213 3.18 8.81 -0.66
CA MET A 213 2.05 8.34 -1.45
C MET A 213 1.90 6.82 -1.33
N HIS A 214 0.67 6.37 -1.09
CA HIS A 214 0.28 4.96 -1.19
C HIS A 214 -0.30 4.71 -2.60
N CYS A 215 0.59 4.50 -3.55
CA CYS A 215 0.26 4.40 -4.97
C CYS A 215 1.23 3.47 -5.69
N SER A 216 0.82 2.93 -6.83
CA SER A 216 1.79 2.44 -7.82
C SER A 216 2.20 3.59 -8.74
N ALA A 217 3.37 3.48 -9.38
CA ALA A 217 3.84 4.44 -10.36
C ALA A 217 4.53 3.78 -11.54
N ASN A 218 4.38 4.37 -12.73
CA ASN A 218 5.08 3.95 -13.94
C ASN A 218 5.51 5.16 -14.80
N ILE A 219 6.41 4.92 -15.74
CA ILE A 219 7.00 5.93 -16.62
C ILE A 219 6.93 5.49 -18.08
N GLY A 220 6.46 6.38 -18.94
CA GLY A 220 6.44 6.17 -20.39
C GLY A 220 7.82 6.40 -21.02
N GLU A 221 7.96 6.02 -22.29
CA GLU A 221 9.22 6.21 -23.03
C GLU A 221 9.66 7.69 -23.11
N ALA A 222 8.71 8.62 -23.12
CA ALA A 222 8.98 10.06 -23.14
C ALA A 222 9.37 10.63 -21.76
N GLY A 223 9.43 9.79 -20.72
CA GLY A 223 9.71 10.20 -19.34
C GLY A 223 8.47 10.70 -18.58
N ASP A 224 7.30 10.71 -19.22
CA ASP A 224 6.03 11.09 -18.60
C ASP A 224 5.68 10.10 -17.50
N THR A 225 5.53 10.59 -16.28
CA THR A 225 5.30 9.75 -15.11
C THR A 225 3.82 9.75 -14.73
N ALA A 226 3.32 8.62 -14.26
CA ALA A 226 1.95 8.48 -13.78
C ALA A 226 1.91 7.78 -12.43
N VAL A 227 1.00 8.22 -11.56
CA VAL A 227 0.76 7.64 -10.24
C VAL A 227 -0.68 7.20 -10.09
N PHE A 228 -0.90 6.03 -9.48
CA PHE A 228 -2.21 5.40 -9.35
C PHE A 228 -2.49 5.11 -7.87
N PHE A 229 -3.39 5.88 -7.27
CA PHE A 229 -3.92 5.63 -5.94
C PHE A 229 -5.13 4.72 -6.01
N GLY A 230 -5.38 3.99 -4.93
CA GLY A 230 -6.53 3.11 -4.82
C GLY A 230 -6.36 2.12 -3.69
N LEU A 231 -7.46 1.58 -3.18
CA LEU A 231 -7.38 0.53 -2.16
C LEU A 231 -7.09 -0.85 -2.79
N SER A 232 -7.01 -1.89 -1.97
CA SER A 232 -6.90 -3.25 -2.47
C SER A 232 -8.12 -3.61 -3.32
N GLY A 233 -7.91 -4.25 -4.48
CA GLY A 233 -8.99 -4.71 -5.36
C GLY A 233 -9.58 -3.65 -6.30
N THR A 234 -9.06 -2.41 -6.30
CA THR A 234 -9.48 -1.35 -7.23
C THR A 234 -8.72 -1.35 -8.56
N GLY A 235 -7.79 -2.28 -8.76
CA GLY A 235 -7.07 -2.45 -10.03
C GLY A 235 -5.75 -1.70 -10.17
N LYS A 236 -5.16 -1.17 -9.07
CA LYS A 236 -3.85 -0.48 -9.10
C LYS A 236 -2.79 -1.28 -9.86
N THR A 237 -2.49 -2.49 -9.41
CA THR A 237 -1.46 -3.36 -9.99
C THR A 237 -1.75 -3.70 -11.45
N THR A 238 -3.01 -3.99 -11.78
CA THR A 238 -3.43 -4.32 -13.15
C THR A 238 -3.27 -3.14 -14.12
N LEU A 239 -3.53 -1.92 -13.66
CA LEU A 239 -3.47 -0.70 -14.48
C LEU A 239 -2.07 -0.07 -14.51
N SER A 240 -1.24 -0.30 -13.49
CA SER A 240 0.16 0.13 -13.48
C SER A 240 1.07 -0.80 -14.29
N ALA A 241 0.71 -2.09 -14.40
CA ALA A 241 1.32 -3.06 -15.31
C ALA A 241 0.85 -2.83 -16.76
N ASP A 242 1.31 -1.73 -17.35
CA ASP A 242 1.14 -1.41 -18.76
C ASP A 242 2.39 -1.88 -19.54
N PRO A 243 2.26 -2.71 -20.60
CA PRO A 243 3.42 -3.15 -21.37
C PRO A 243 4.19 -2.00 -22.03
N ASP A 244 3.54 -0.87 -22.30
CA ASP A 244 4.15 0.30 -22.95
C ASP A 244 4.86 1.22 -21.93
N ARG A 245 4.84 0.90 -20.63
CA ARG A 245 5.36 1.76 -19.56
C ARG A 245 6.19 0.98 -18.54
N LYS A 246 7.30 1.56 -18.11
CA LYS A 246 8.18 0.93 -17.12
C LYS A 246 7.63 1.11 -15.71
N LEU A 247 7.55 0.03 -14.93
CA LEU A 247 7.14 0.08 -13.53
C LEU A 247 8.22 0.77 -12.68
N ILE A 248 7.87 1.85 -11.97
CA ILE A 248 8.76 2.48 -10.98
C ILE A 248 8.62 1.76 -9.62
N GLY A 249 7.39 1.42 -9.25
CA GLY A 249 7.06 0.68 -8.03
C GLY A 249 5.56 0.41 -7.92
N ASP A 250 5.16 -0.56 -7.12
CA ASP A 250 3.77 -1.04 -7.04
C ASP A 250 2.93 -0.41 -5.92
N ASP A 251 3.54 0.21 -4.91
CA ASP A 251 2.78 0.53 -3.68
C ASP A 251 3.19 1.80 -2.90
N GLU A 252 4.48 2.16 -2.82
CA GLU A 252 4.96 3.21 -1.91
C GLU A 252 5.96 4.18 -2.58
N HIS A 253 5.59 5.45 -2.70
CA HIS A 253 6.42 6.47 -3.35
C HIS A 253 6.46 7.79 -2.58
N GLY A 254 7.48 8.60 -2.84
CA GLY A 254 7.56 9.99 -2.43
C GLY A 254 7.59 10.91 -3.64
N TRP A 255 6.96 12.08 -3.55
CA TRP A 255 7.03 13.15 -4.56
C TRP A 255 7.69 14.38 -3.93
N CYS A 256 8.93 14.64 -4.36
CA CYS A 256 9.76 15.76 -3.92
C CYS A 256 9.84 16.85 -5.01
N ASP A 257 10.79 17.77 -4.90
CA ASP A 257 10.96 18.86 -5.87
C ASP A 257 11.70 18.45 -7.14
N LYS A 258 12.23 17.22 -7.19
CA LYS A 258 12.96 16.65 -8.35
C LYS A 258 12.14 15.65 -9.17
N GLY A 259 11.07 15.10 -8.60
CA GLY A 259 10.30 14.04 -9.21
C GLY A 259 9.66 13.12 -8.19
N ILE A 260 9.42 11.87 -8.59
CA ILE A 260 8.97 10.81 -7.68
C ILE A 260 10.05 9.77 -7.47
N PHE A 261 9.96 9.04 -6.36
CA PHE A 261 10.86 7.94 -6.08
C PHE A 261 10.15 6.83 -5.30
N ASN A 262 10.46 5.59 -5.64
CA ASN A 262 9.98 4.40 -4.95
C ASN A 262 10.68 4.29 -3.59
N PHE A 263 9.93 3.92 -2.55
CA PHE A 263 10.53 3.60 -1.26
C PHE A 263 11.17 2.21 -1.27
N GLU A 264 10.60 1.30 -2.05
CA GLU A 264 10.90 -0.12 -2.03
C GLU A 264 11.90 -0.52 -3.13
N GLY A 265 12.44 -1.74 -2.97
CA GLY A 265 13.28 -2.45 -3.94
C GLY A 265 12.62 -3.72 -4.49
N GLY A 266 11.33 -3.93 -4.20
CA GLY A 266 10.54 -5.06 -4.66
C GLY A 266 9.05 -4.79 -4.62
N CYS A 267 8.27 -5.86 -4.81
CA CYS A 267 6.82 -5.83 -4.86
C CYS A 267 6.22 -6.88 -3.92
N TYR A 268 5.03 -6.59 -3.41
CA TYR A 268 4.30 -7.47 -2.49
C TYR A 268 2.87 -7.71 -2.98
N ALA A 269 2.78 -8.43 -4.10
CA ALA A 269 1.57 -8.62 -4.87
C ALA A 269 0.58 -9.55 -4.17
N LYS A 270 -0.72 -9.35 -4.44
CA LYS A 270 -1.75 -10.36 -4.14
C LYS A 270 -1.68 -11.46 -5.19
N THR A 271 -1.79 -12.71 -4.74
CA THR A 271 -1.69 -13.89 -5.61
C THR A 271 -2.99 -14.67 -5.73
N ILE A 272 -4.05 -14.30 -5.00
CA ILE A 272 -5.35 -14.95 -5.13
C ILE A 272 -5.93 -14.71 -6.53
N LYS A 273 -6.39 -15.77 -7.19
CA LYS A 273 -6.88 -15.77 -8.57
C LYS A 273 -5.87 -15.20 -9.59
N LEU A 274 -4.57 -15.34 -9.30
CA LEU A 274 -3.53 -14.90 -10.21
C LEU A 274 -3.57 -15.74 -11.49
N ASP A 275 -3.68 -15.07 -12.64
CA ASP A 275 -3.83 -15.69 -13.93
C ASP A 275 -2.59 -15.39 -14.79
N LYS A 276 -1.97 -16.44 -15.33
CA LYS A 276 -0.74 -16.31 -16.10
C LYS A 276 -0.93 -15.50 -17.39
N GLU A 277 -2.10 -15.59 -18.02
CA GLU A 277 -2.38 -14.88 -19.27
C GLU A 277 -2.66 -13.39 -19.03
N LYS A 278 -3.32 -13.07 -17.91
CA LYS A 278 -3.71 -11.69 -17.56
C LYS A 278 -2.61 -10.93 -16.81
N GLU A 279 -1.83 -11.62 -15.96
CA GLU A 279 -0.80 -11.04 -15.09
C GLU A 279 0.57 -11.72 -15.24
N ALA A 280 0.99 -11.98 -16.49
CA ALA A 280 2.23 -12.70 -16.81
C ALA A 280 3.48 -12.19 -16.07
N GLN A 281 3.65 -10.86 -15.92
CA GLN A 281 4.82 -10.29 -15.24
C GLN A 281 4.88 -10.69 -13.76
N ILE A 282 3.75 -10.64 -13.06
CA ILE A 282 3.66 -11.05 -11.66
C ILE A 282 3.87 -12.55 -11.56
N TYR A 283 3.16 -13.33 -12.38
CA TYR A 283 3.26 -14.79 -12.38
C TYR A 283 4.71 -15.27 -12.58
N ASN A 284 5.42 -14.71 -13.57
CA ASN A 284 6.80 -15.08 -13.88
C ASN A 284 7.81 -14.61 -12.81
N ALA A 285 7.48 -13.58 -12.04
CA ALA A 285 8.29 -13.14 -10.91
C ALA A 285 8.22 -14.12 -9.71
N LEU A 286 7.23 -15.02 -9.65
CA LEU A 286 7.09 -16.01 -8.57
C LEU A 286 7.98 -17.24 -8.81
N ARG A 287 9.29 -17.03 -8.86
CA ARG A 287 10.35 -18.03 -9.10
C ARG A 287 11.32 -18.13 -7.92
N PHE A 288 12.35 -18.97 -8.02
CA PHE A 288 13.38 -19.09 -6.97
C PHE A 288 13.91 -17.74 -6.48
N GLY A 289 13.96 -17.57 -5.16
CA GLY A 289 14.29 -16.30 -4.49
C GLY A 289 13.07 -15.46 -4.11
N ALA A 290 11.91 -15.66 -4.76
CA ALA A 290 10.64 -15.10 -4.31
C ALA A 290 10.07 -15.87 -3.11
N LEU A 291 9.17 -15.22 -2.38
CA LEU A 291 8.44 -15.79 -1.25
C LEU A 291 6.93 -15.70 -1.50
N LEU A 292 6.20 -16.78 -1.26
CA LEU A 292 4.74 -16.87 -1.30
C LEU A 292 4.21 -17.06 0.12
N GLU A 293 3.25 -16.23 0.53
CA GLU A 293 2.58 -16.38 1.83
C GLU A 293 1.19 -16.95 1.67
N ASN A 294 0.92 -18.01 2.43
CA ASN A 294 -0.39 -18.65 2.59
C ASN A 294 -1.00 -19.17 1.27
N VAL A 295 -0.18 -19.40 0.24
CA VAL A 295 -0.59 -20.05 -1.00
C VAL A 295 -0.64 -21.56 -0.79
N VAL A 296 -1.79 -22.18 -1.10
CA VAL A 296 -1.95 -23.63 -1.06
C VAL A 296 -1.21 -24.25 -2.24
N LEU A 297 -0.57 -25.40 -2.01
CA LEU A 297 0.09 -26.17 -3.05
C LEU A 297 -0.63 -27.49 -3.28
N ASP A 298 -0.59 -27.99 -4.51
CA ASP A 298 -1.03 -29.35 -4.83
C ASP A 298 0.03 -30.42 -4.46
N GLU A 299 -0.29 -31.69 -4.75
CA GLU A 299 0.58 -32.84 -4.52
C GLU A 299 1.94 -32.81 -5.27
N ASN A 300 2.06 -31.95 -6.29
CA ASN A 300 3.29 -31.73 -7.06
C ASN A 300 3.96 -30.39 -6.71
N ASN A 301 3.58 -29.78 -5.57
CA ASN A 301 4.03 -28.47 -5.11
C ASN A 301 3.67 -27.30 -6.04
N ARG A 302 2.63 -27.44 -6.89
CA ARG A 302 2.19 -26.36 -7.78
C ARG A 302 1.27 -25.40 -7.03
N PRO A 303 1.48 -24.08 -7.13
CA PRO A 303 0.59 -23.09 -6.51
C PRO A 303 -0.85 -23.18 -7.02
N LEU A 304 -1.80 -23.34 -6.09
CA LEU A 304 -3.23 -23.26 -6.35
C LEU A 304 -3.73 -21.85 -6.06
N PHE A 305 -3.51 -20.93 -7.00
CA PHE A 305 -3.85 -19.51 -6.80
C PHE A 305 -5.34 -19.24 -6.62
N ASP A 306 -6.23 -20.14 -7.04
CA ASP A 306 -7.67 -20.03 -6.83
C ASP A 306 -8.15 -20.51 -5.44
N ASP A 307 -7.26 -21.14 -4.66
CA ASP A 307 -7.59 -21.68 -3.34
C ASP A 307 -7.41 -20.60 -2.24
N ASP A 308 -8.52 -20.24 -1.59
CA ASP A 308 -8.60 -19.28 -0.50
C ASP A 308 -8.83 -19.93 0.88
N SER A 309 -8.69 -21.26 0.99
CA SER A 309 -8.98 -22.02 2.22
C SER A 309 -8.16 -21.57 3.42
N LEU A 310 -6.95 -21.03 3.20
CA LEU A 310 -6.16 -20.33 4.22
C LEU A 310 -6.57 -18.86 4.33
N THR A 311 -6.66 -18.16 3.20
CA THR A 311 -7.03 -16.74 3.13
C THR A 311 -7.19 -16.23 1.68
N GLU A 312 -8.10 -15.28 1.45
CA GLU A 312 -8.13 -14.46 0.21
C GLU A 312 -6.96 -13.44 0.12
N ASN A 313 -6.13 -13.32 1.16
CA ASN A 313 -4.97 -12.43 1.19
C ASN A 313 -3.66 -13.17 0.93
N THR A 314 -3.64 -14.17 0.04
CA THR A 314 -2.39 -14.78 -0.40
C THR A 314 -1.49 -13.75 -1.07
N ARG A 315 -0.17 -13.85 -0.84
CA ARG A 315 0.82 -12.85 -1.28
C ARG A 315 2.04 -13.47 -1.94
N GLY A 316 2.68 -12.68 -2.79
CA GLY A 316 4.00 -12.95 -3.34
C GLY A 316 4.94 -11.74 -3.14
N ALA A 317 6.08 -11.98 -2.53
CA ALA A 317 7.17 -11.01 -2.37
C ALA A 317 8.32 -11.38 -3.31
N TYR A 318 8.72 -10.43 -4.15
CA TYR A 318 9.80 -10.60 -5.12
C TYR A 318 10.49 -9.27 -5.39
N PRO A 319 11.75 -9.28 -5.80
CA PRO A 319 12.51 -8.06 -6.00
C PRO A 319 12.11 -7.43 -7.33
N VAL A 320 12.26 -6.10 -7.46
CA VAL A 320 11.73 -5.36 -8.63
C VAL A 320 12.41 -5.80 -9.93
N GLU A 321 13.65 -6.32 -9.83
CA GLU A 321 14.41 -6.90 -10.94
C GLU A 321 13.77 -8.15 -11.56
N TYR A 322 12.75 -8.72 -10.93
CA TYR A 322 12.00 -9.85 -11.50
C TYR A 322 10.87 -9.40 -12.43
N ILE A 323 10.60 -8.10 -12.50
CA ILE A 323 9.68 -7.51 -13.47
C ILE A 323 10.49 -7.02 -14.67
N ASP A 324 10.30 -7.68 -15.83
CA ASP A 324 11.11 -7.43 -17.04
C ASP A 324 11.07 -5.96 -17.52
N ASN A 325 9.92 -5.28 -17.35
CA ASN A 325 9.72 -3.88 -17.75
C ASN A 325 9.72 -2.94 -16.54
N ALA A 326 10.64 -3.10 -15.59
CA ALA A 326 10.78 -2.19 -14.46
C ALA A 326 11.90 -1.15 -14.68
N ASP A 327 11.69 0.05 -14.13
CA ASP A 327 12.75 1.04 -13.98
C ASP A 327 13.51 0.77 -12.67
N LEU A 328 14.70 0.19 -12.79
CA LEU A 328 15.50 -0.23 -11.63
C LEU A 328 16.09 0.95 -10.84
N SER A 329 16.11 2.17 -11.40
CA SER A 329 16.46 3.35 -10.61
C SER A 329 15.43 3.60 -9.53
N GLY A 330 14.16 3.26 -9.78
CA GLY A 330 13.03 3.58 -8.92
C GLY A 330 12.76 5.07 -8.82
N VAL A 331 13.20 5.86 -9.79
CA VAL A 331 13.03 7.31 -9.85
C VAL A 331 12.27 7.68 -11.12
N GLY A 332 11.30 8.58 -10.99
CA GLY A 332 10.54 9.14 -12.10
C GLY A 332 10.54 10.67 -12.07
N GLN A 333 10.14 11.28 -13.19
CA GLN A 333 9.93 12.72 -13.26
C GLN A 333 8.68 13.13 -12.46
N HIS A 334 8.34 14.41 -12.46
CA HIS A 334 7.06 14.86 -11.91
C HIS A 334 5.90 14.18 -12.66
N PRO A 335 4.88 13.67 -11.96
CA PRO A 335 3.73 13.04 -12.60
C PRO A 335 2.99 14.05 -13.49
N ASN A 336 2.81 13.69 -14.76
CA ASN A 336 1.90 14.39 -15.65
C ASN A 336 0.44 14.03 -15.33
N THR A 337 0.23 12.86 -14.73
CA THR A 337 -1.10 12.34 -14.44
C THR A 337 -1.16 11.61 -13.10
N VAL A 338 -2.15 11.95 -12.30
CA VAL A 338 -2.54 11.25 -11.07
C VAL A 338 -3.90 10.58 -11.32
N VAL A 339 -4.00 9.29 -11.03
CA VAL A 339 -5.24 8.53 -11.16
C VAL A 339 -5.68 8.04 -9.79
N PHE A 340 -6.92 8.35 -9.41
CA PHE A 340 -7.59 7.80 -8.24
C PHE A 340 -8.53 6.69 -8.68
N LEU A 341 -8.25 5.46 -8.25
CA LEU A 341 -9.06 4.29 -8.56
C LEU A 341 -10.06 4.03 -7.45
N THR A 342 -11.33 3.95 -7.81
CA THR A 342 -12.41 3.56 -6.90
C THR A 342 -13.19 2.39 -7.48
N ALA A 343 -13.53 1.39 -6.66
CA ALA A 343 -14.46 0.34 -7.05
C ALA A 343 -15.84 0.68 -6.48
N ASP A 344 -16.60 1.50 -7.20
CA ASP A 344 -17.95 1.89 -6.80
C ASP A 344 -18.94 0.74 -7.06
N ALA A 345 -19.47 0.14 -6.00
CA ALA A 345 -20.50 -0.90 -6.08
C ALA A 345 -21.93 -0.34 -6.06
N PHE A 346 -22.10 0.96 -5.86
CA PHE A 346 -23.37 1.67 -5.97
C PHE A 346 -23.72 1.92 -7.45
N GLY A 347 -22.72 1.97 -8.33
CA GLY A 347 -22.90 2.09 -9.78
C GLY A 347 -23.25 3.50 -10.25
N VAL A 348 -22.79 4.52 -9.51
CA VAL A 348 -23.18 5.93 -9.67
C VAL A 348 -22.02 6.86 -9.99
N ILE A 349 -20.78 6.50 -9.66
CA ILE A 349 -19.60 7.28 -10.01
C ILE A 349 -19.30 7.08 -11.52
N PRO A 350 -19.09 8.16 -12.29
CA PRO A 350 -18.72 8.05 -13.71
C PRO A 350 -17.48 7.19 -13.97
N PRO A 351 -17.37 6.54 -15.13
CA PRO A 351 -16.22 5.70 -15.47
C PRO A 351 -14.87 6.41 -15.35
N ILE A 352 -14.82 7.68 -15.76
CA ILE A 352 -13.68 8.56 -15.61
C ILE A 352 -14.16 10.00 -15.44
N SER A 353 -13.48 10.77 -14.60
CA SER A 353 -13.74 12.19 -14.43
C SER A 353 -12.45 12.95 -14.18
N LYS A 354 -12.30 14.12 -14.81
CA LYS A 354 -11.23 15.07 -14.50
C LYS A 354 -11.61 15.82 -13.22
N LEU A 355 -10.65 15.94 -12.30
CA LEU A 355 -10.83 16.64 -11.04
C LEU A 355 -10.20 18.02 -11.13
N THR A 356 -10.85 19.00 -10.51
CA THR A 356 -10.16 20.24 -10.12
C THR A 356 -9.14 19.93 -9.03
N LYS A 357 -8.22 20.87 -8.74
CA LYS A 357 -7.28 20.72 -7.63
C LYS A 357 -8.01 20.47 -6.30
N GLU A 358 -9.03 21.27 -5.99
CA GLU A 358 -9.84 21.13 -4.78
C GLU A 358 -10.60 19.78 -4.77
N GLY A 359 -11.13 19.35 -5.92
CA GLY A 359 -11.77 18.04 -6.09
C GLY A 359 -10.78 16.90 -5.85
N ALA A 360 -9.56 17.01 -6.36
CA ALA A 360 -8.49 16.05 -6.10
C ALA A 360 -8.18 15.96 -4.60
N MET A 361 -8.03 17.09 -3.91
CA MET A 361 -7.82 17.10 -2.46
C MET A 361 -9.01 16.48 -1.70
N TYR A 362 -10.25 16.80 -2.09
CA TYR A 362 -11.46 16.26 -1.47
C TYR A 362 -11.55 14.73 -1.63
N HIS A 363 -11.39 14.23 -2.86
CA HIS A 363 -11.45 12.79 -3.16
C HIS A 363 -10.27 12.03 -2.57
N PHE A 364 -9.09 12.64 -2.50
CA PHE A 364 -7.93 12.09 -1.81
C PHE A 364 -8.16 11.94 -0.31
N MET A 365 -8.65 12.99 0.36
CA MET A 365 -9.01 12.93 1.78
C MET A 365 -10.14 11.92 2.04
N SER A 366 -11.06 11.78 1.10
CA SER A 366 -12.16 10.82 1.19
C SER A 366 -11.67 9.37 1.03
N GLY A 367 -10.85 9.11 0.01
CA GLY A 367 -10.30 7.78 -0.29
C GLY A 367 -11.38 6.71 -0.42
N TYR A 368 -12.38 6.98 -1.25
CA TYR A 368 -13.59 6.16 -1.38
C TYR A 368 -13.39 4.90 -2.22
N THR A 369 -13.95 3.78 -1.75
CA THR A 369 -14.24 2.56 -2.52
C THR A 369 -15.47 1.86 -1.91
N SER A 370 -15.90 0.74 -2.49
CA SER A 370 -16.92 -0.13 -1.86
C SER A 370 -16.36 -1.48 -1.43
N LYS A 371 -16.97 -2.05 -0.38
CA LYS A 371 -16.92 -3.48 -0.04
C LYS A 371 -18.12 -4.18 -0.66
N LEU A 372 -17.91 -5.38 -1.18
CA LEU A 372 -18.93 -6.15 -1.87
C LEU A 372 -19.75 -7.01 -0.90
N ALA A 373 -21.00 -7.24 -1.25
CA ALA A 373 -21.84 -8.21 -0.56
C ALA A 373 -21.29 -9.62 -0.76
N GLY A 374 -21.19 -10.41 0.32
CA GLY A 374 -20.75 -11.80 0.29
C GLY A 374 -19.23 -12.05 0.32
N THR A 375 -18.38 -11.03 0.14
CA THR A 375 -16.91 -11.18 0.23
C THR A 375 -16.33 -10.96 1.63
N GLU A 376 -17.13 -10.40 2.54
CA GLU A 376 -16.76 -10.28 3.96
C GLU A 376 -17.90 -10.77 4.84
N ARG A 377 -17.55 -11.45 5.94
CA ARG A 377 -18.52 -12.03 6.88
C ARG A 377 -19.46 -10.94 7.43
N GLY A 378 -20.75 -11.05 7.11
CA GLY A 378 -21.80 -10.15 7.60
C GLY A 378 -22.18 -9.00 6.67
N ILE A 379 -21.64 -8.92 5.44
CA ILE A 379 -22.03 -7.91 4.44
C ILE A 379 -23.04 -8.53 3.45
N THR A 380 -24.30 -8.09 3.53
CA THR A 380 -25.40 -8.53 2.63
C THR A 380 -25.69 -7.55 1.49
N GLU A 381 -25.27 -6.29 1.63
CA GLU A 381 -25.44 -5.23 0.63
C GLU A 381 -24.14 -4.44 0.45
N PRO A 382 -23.91 -3.78 -0.70
CA PRO A 382 -22.73 -2.95 -0.92
C PRO A 382 -22.54 -1.89 0.15
N LYS A 383 -21.32 -1.78 0.67
CA LYS A 383 -21.00 -0.82 1.74
C LYS A 383 -19.88 0.11 1.32
N ALA A 384 -20.13 1.42 1.37
CA ALA A 384 -19.08 2.41 1.17
C ALA A 384 -17.99 2.26 2.23
N THR A 385 -16.75 2.37 1.78
CA THR A 385 -15.55 2.36 2.60
C THR A 385 -14.72 3.58 2.24
N PHE A 386 -14.34 4.33 3.27
CA PHE A 386 -13.54 5.54 3.13
C PHE A 386 -12.23 5.33 3.89
N SER A 387 -11.12 5.38 3.17
CA SER A 387 -9.79 5.28 3.75
C SER A 387 -8.99 6.48 3.31
N ALA A 388 -8.95 7.51 4.17
CA ALA A 388 -8.30 8.78 3.87
C ALA A 388 -6.91 8.61 3.27
N CYS A 389 -6.60 9.45 2.28
CA CYS A 389 -5.35 9.43 1.50
C CYS A 389 -5.11 8.09 0.78
N PHE A 390 -6.16 7.29 0.56
CA PHE A 390 -6.10 5.90 0.08
C PHE A 390 -5.20 4.99 0.92
N GLY A 391 -4.93 5.34 2.18
CA GLY A 391 -3.93 4.67 3.01
C GLY A 391 -4.04 4.99 4.49
N GLU A 392 -5.25 5.30 4.99
CA GLU A 392 -5.51 5.81 6.34
C GLU A 392 -4.74 5.09 7.45
N PRO A 393 -4.64 3.74 7.48
CA PRO A 393 -3.88 3.05 8.51
C PRO A 393 -2.42 3.47 8.61
N PHE A 394 -1.82 3.99 7.54
CA PHE A 394 -0.39 4.31 7.46
C PHE A 394 -0.11 5.81 7.55
N MET A 395 -1.16 6.64 7.66
CA MET A 395 -1.07 8.09 7.72
C MET A 395 -1.07 8.55 9.18
N LEU A 396 0.11 8.92 9.69
CA LEU A 396 0.25 9.29 11.10
C LEU A 396 -0.21 10.73 11.40
N MET A 397 -0.14 11.63 10.42
CA MET A 397 -0.59 13.02 10.58
C MET A 397 -2.05 13.20 10.14
N LYS A 398 -2.60 14.40 10.36
CA LYS A 398 -3.94 14.75 9.88
C LYS A 398 -4.00 14.63 8.34
N PRO A 399 -5.06 14.06 7.75
CA PRO A 399 -5.23 13.96 6.30
C PRO A 399 -5.06 15.28 5.53
N THR A 400 -5.39 16.41 6.16
CA THR A 400 -5.21 17.76 5.59
C THR A 400 -3.76 18.11 5.30
N VAL A 401 -2.79 17.55 6.04
CA VAL A 401 -1.35 17.75 5.78
C VAL A 401 -0.98 17.14 4.43
N TYR A 402 -1.36 15.87 4.21
CA TYR A 402 -1.07 15.16 2.96
C TYR A 402 -1.85 15.75 1.78
N ALA A 403 -3.10 16.16 1.99
CA ALA A 403 -3.91 16.80 0.95
C ALA A 403 -3.31 18.14 0.52
N LYS A 404 -2.76 18.93 1.45
CA LYS A 404 -2.05 20.17 1.14
C LYS A 404 -0.84 19.92 0.24
N LEU A 405 -0.01 18.94 0.60
CA LEU A 405 1.16 18.54 -0.20
C LEU A 405 0.75 18.11 -1.62
N LEU A 406 -0.31 17.30 -1.76
CA LEU A 406 -0.87 16.93 -3.06
C LEU A 406 -1.30 18.18 -3.86
N GLY A 407 -2.05 19.09 -3.24
CA GLY A 407 -2.53 20.32 -3.90
C GLY A 407 -1.40 21.21 -4.40
N GLU A 408 -0.33 21.37 -3.61
CA GLU A 408 0.87 22.11 -3.99
C GLU A 408 1.59 21.46 -5.18
N LYS A 409 1.74 20.12 -5.15
CA LYS A 409 2.37 19.38 -6.24
C LYS A 409 1.56 19.44 -7.53
N ILE A 410 0.23 19.36 -7.46
CA ILE A 410 -0.66 19.52 -8.63
C ILE A 410 -0.45 20.89 -9.29
N ILE A 411 -0.47 21.98 -8.52
CA ILE A 411 -0.30 23.34 -9.06
C ILE A 411 1.10 23.51 -9.67
N ASN A 412 2.14 23.17 -8.90
CA ASN A 412 3.52 23.49 -9.28
C ASN A 412 3.97 22.73 -10.53
N HIS A 413 3.37 21.59 -10.83
CA HIS A 413 3.75 20.73 -11.94
C HIS A 413 2.68 20.60 -13.03
N ASN A 414 1.57 21.35 -12.92
CA ASN A 414 0.44 21.30 -13.84
C ASN A 414 -0.04 19.86 -14.10
N THR A 415 -0.14 19.08 -13.01
CA THR A 415 -0.49 17.67 -13.05
C THR A 415 -2.00 17.49 -13.21
N GLU A 416 -2.40 16.67 -14.17
CA GLU A 416 -3.80 16.32 -14.40
C GLU A 416 -4.24 15.23 -13.42
N VAL A 417 -5.42 15.37 -12.82
CA VAL A 417 -5.94 14.38 -11.86
C VAL A 417 -7.27 13.80 -12.35
N TYR A 418 -7.36 12.47 -12.37
CA TYR A 418 -8.57 11.76 -12.78
C TYR A 418 -9.08 10.82 -11.69
N LEU A 419 -10.39 10.80 -11.48
CA LEU A 419 -11.09 9.76 -10.74
C LEU A 419 -11.60 8.70 -11.73
N VAL A 420 -11.25 7.43 -11.53
CA VAL A 420 -11.62 6.33 -12.41
C VAL A 420 -12.40 5.29 -11.61
N ASN A 421 -13.63 5.02 -12.05
CA ASN A 421 -14.45 3.95 -11.49
C ASN A 421 -14.05 2.62 -12.17
N THR A 422 -13.45 1.73 -11.40
CA THR A 422 -13.13 0.35 -11.79
C THR A 422 -14.15 -0.64 -11.21
N GLY A 423 -15.20 -0.16 -10.56
CA GLY A 423 -16.28 -0.89 -9.92
C GLY A 423 -17.38 -1.30 -10.89
N TRP A 424 -18.61 -0.90 -10.61
CA TRP A 424 -19.82 -1.28 -11.34
C TRP A 424 -20.45 -0.08 -12.05
N THR A 425 -21.26 -0.39 -13.06
CA THR A 425 -22.16 0.54 -13.74
C THR A 425 -23.42 -0.19 -14.20
N GLY A 426 -24.45 0.53 -14.66
CA GLY A 426 -25.72 -0.02 -15.11
C GLY A 426 -26.66 -0.51 -14.01
N GLY A 427 -26.37 -0.14 -12.76
CA GLY A 427 -27.06 -0.60 -11.57
C GLY A 427 -26.09 -0.80 -10.41
N GLU A 428 -26.63 -0.93 -9.20
CA GLU A 428 -25.87 -1.37 -8.03
C GLU A 428 -25.39 -2.82 -8.20
N TYR A 429 -24.38 -3.23 -7.43
CA TYR A 429 -23.91 -4.62 -7.39
C TYR A 429 -25.08 -5.62 -7.25
N GLY A 430 -25.06 -6.66 -8.08
CA GLY A 430 -26.15 -7.64 -8.19
C GLY A 430 -27.11 -7.35 -9.35
N THR A 431 -27.32 -6.08 -9.71
CA THR A 431 -28.09 -5.67 -10.91
C THR A 431 -27.18 -5.18 -12.03
N GLY A 432 -26.24 -4.30 -11.69
CA GLY A 432 -25.25 -3.75 -12.61
C GLY A 432 -24.11 -4.73 -12.91
N LYS A 433 -23.22 -4.32 -13.81
CA LYS A 433 -22.05 -5.11 -14.24
C LYS A 433 -20.77 -4.39 -13.86
N ARG A 434 -19.72 -5.17 -13.58
CA ARG A 434 -18.37 -4.64 -13.40
C ARG A 434 -17.95 -3.91 -14.68
N MET A 435 -17.26 -2.79 -14.52
CA MET A 435 -16.68 -2.04 -15.63
C MET A 435 -15.80 -2.94 -16.49
N ASN A 436 -15.98 -2.86 -17.81
CA ASN A 436 -15.19 -3.63 -18.75
C ASN A 436 -13.73 -3.16 -18.69
N LEU A 437 -12.81 -4.09 -18.39
CA LEU A 437 -11.40 -3.78 -18.22
C LEU A 437 -10.76 -3.14 -19.47
N ASN A 438 -11.20 -3.52 -20.67
CA ASN A 438 -10.70 -2.92 -21.91
C ASN A 438 -11.07 -1.44 -22.00
N TYR A 439 -12.29 -1.07 -21.57
CA TYR A 439 -12.71 0.33 -21.50
C TYR A 439 -11.94 1.08 -20.42
N THR A 440 -11.72 0.47 -19.25
CA THR A 440 -10.89 1.07 -18.20
C THR A 440 -9.46 1.33 -18.69
N ARG A 441 -8.83 0.37 -19.37
CA ARG A 441 -7.50 0.54 -19.97
C ARG A 441 -7.49 1.65 -21.04
N ALA A 442 -8.51 1.70 -21.90
CA ALA A 442 -8.64 2.76 -22.90
C ALA A 442 -8.78 4.16 -22.27
N MET A 443 -9.61 4.32 -21.22
CA MET A 443 -9.76 5.58 -20.49
C MET A 443 -8.46 6.02 -19.81
N VAL A 444 -7.80 5.10 -19.12
CA VAL A 444 -6.51 5.37 -18.46
C VAL A 444 -5.47 5.74 -19.51
N LYS A 445 -5.31 4.97 -20.58
CA LYS A 445 -4.37 5.27 -21.67
C LYS A 445 -4.61 6.66 -22.27
N ALA A 446 -5.87 7.02 -22.53
CA ALA A 446 -6.22 8.35 -23.02
C ALA A 446 -5.84 9.47 -22.03
N ALA A 447 -6.01 9.25 -20.73
CA ALA A 447 -5.58 10.20 -19.70
C ALA A 447 -4.05 10.37 -19.68
N LEU A 448 -3.30 9.25 -19.69
CA LEU A 448 -1.84 9.23 -19.65
C LEU A 448 -1.22 9.90 -20.90
N GLU A 449 -1.79 9.63 -22.08
CA GLU A 449 -1.37 10.23 -23.35
C GLU A 449 -1.80 11.70 -23.49
N GLY A 450 -2.47 12.28 -22.48
CA GLY A 450 -2.94 13.66 -22.50
C GLY A 450 -4.12 13.92 -23.44
N LYS A 451 -4.71 12.88 -24.04
CA LYS A 451 -5.83 13.00 -24.99
C LYS A 451 -7.11 13.54 -24.36
N LEU A 452 -7.20 13.54 -23.03
CA LEU A 452 -8.33 14.09 -22.28
C LEU A 452 -8.12 15.54 -21.82
N ARG A 453 -6.98 16.17 -22.08
CA ARG A 453 -6.71 17.54 -21.57
C ARG A 453 -7.69 18.58 -22.14
N ASP A 454 -7.94 18.52 -23.45
CA ASP A 454 -8.63 19.55 -24.22
C ASP A 454 -9.97 19.07 -24.83
N VAL A 455 -10.56 18.00 -24.29
CA VAL A 455 -11.90 17.54 -24.72
C VAL A 455 -12.99 18.35 -24.02
N GLU A 456 -14.21 18.31 -24.58
CA GLU A 456 -15.37 18.84 -23.88
C GLU A 456 -15.77 17.96 -22.69
N TYR A 457 -16.20 18.62 -21.61
CA TYR A 457 -16.62 17.98 -20.37
C TYR A 457 -18.06 18.39 -20.01
N ASP A 458 -18.84 17.43 -19.52
CA ASP A 458 -20.09 17.66 -18.82
C ASP A 458 -19.85 17.66 -17.31
N LEU A 459 -20.50 18.57 -16.59
CA LEU A 459 -20.46 18.59 -15.13
C LEU A 459 -21.50 17.61 -14.57
N ASP A 460 -21.05 16.60 -13.84
CA ASP A 460 -21.91 15.84 -12.94
C ASP A 460 -22.27 16.72 -11.74
N GLU A 461 -23.53 17.12 -11.67
CA GLU A 461 -23.99 18.04 -10.63
C GLU A 461 -24.11 17.43 -9.24
N ILE A 462 -24.12 16.09 -9.12
CA ILE A 462 -24.27 15.42 -7.82
C ILE A 462 -22.93 15.36 -7.11
N PHE A 463 -21.89 14.92 -7.81
CA PHE A 463 -20.56 14.69 -7.27
C PHE A 463 -19.58 15.82 -7.59
N ASN A 464 -19.97 16.82 -8.40
CA ASN A 464 -19.13 17.92 -8.84
C ASN A 464 -17.90 17.43 -9.64
N LEU A 465 -18.14 16.51 -10.57
CA LEU A 465 -17.13 15.83 -11.37
C LEU A 465 -17.21 16.23 -12.84
N TYR A 466 -16.08 16.47 -13.49
CA TYR A 466 -16.05 16.77 -14.92
C TYR A 466 -15.90 15.46 -15.72
N VAL A 467 -16.97 15.05 -16.39
CA VAL A 467 -17.03 13.82 -17.19
C VAL A 467 -16.72 14.14 -18.65
N PRO A 468 -15.72 13.52 -19.29
CA PRO A 468 -15.43 13.80 -20.69
C PRO A 468 -16.59 13.33 -21.57
N LYS A 469 -16.98 14.12 -22.57
CA LYS A 469 -18.04 13.76 -23.52
C LYS A 469 -17.65 12.62 -24.47
N VAL A 470 -16.35 12.47 -24.71
CA VAL A 470 -15.81 11.44 -25.58
C VAL A 470 -14.48 10.93 -25.04
N VAL A 471 -14.29 9.62 -25.13
CA VAL A 471 -13.01 8.96 -24.90
C VAL A 471 -12.78 8.00 -26.06
N PRO A 472 -11.60 8.03 -26.73
CA PRO A 472 -11.31 7.12 -27.83
C PRO A 472 -11.51 5.65 -27.43
N ASN A 473 -12.16 4.87 -28.29
CA ASN A 473 -12.44 3.44 -28.11
C ASN A 473 -13.32 3.10 -26.89
N VAL A 474 -14.08 4.07 -26.38
CA VAL A 474 -15.05 3.88 -25.30
C VAL A 474 -16.42 4.37 -25.77
N PRO A 475 -17.48 3.56 -25.64
CA PRO A 475 -18.82 4.01 -26.04
C PRO A 475 -19.27 5.24 -25.24
N GLN A 476 -19.82 6.26 -25.91
CA GLN A 476 -20.17 7.53 -25.24
C GLN A 476 -21.27 7.34 -24.21
N GLU A 477 -22.20 6.41 -24.43
CA GLU A 477 -23.32 6.17 -23.54
C GLU A 477 -22.89 5.72 -22.13
N ILE A 478 -21.73 5.06 -21.99
CA ILE A 478 -21.29 4.58 -20.68
C ILE A 478 -20.65 5.68 -19.84
N LEU A 479 -20.16 6.76 -20.47
CA LEU A 479 -19.44 7.86 -19.78
C LEU A 479 -20.33 8.59 -18.79
N ASN A 480 -21.63 8.71 -19.09
CA ASN A 480 -22.63 9.13 -18.12
C ASN A 480 -23.30 7.90 -17.50
N PRO A 481 -23.02 7.55 -16.23
CA PRO A 481 -23.53 6.33 -15.62
C PRO A 481 -25.05 6.27 -15.59
N LYS A 482 -25.77 7.40 -15.52
CA LYS A 482 -27.24 7.45 -15.57
C LYS A 482 -27.83 6.85 -16.84
N ASN A 483 -27.11 6.92 -17.97
CA ASN A 483 -27.55 6.35 -19.25
C ASN A 483 -27.52 4.83 -19.25
N THR A 484 -26.72 4.22 -18.38
CA THR A 484 -26.59 2.76 -18.28
C THR A 484 -27.65 2.13 -17.38
N TRP A 485 -28.32 2.92 -16.55
CA TRP A 485 -29.39 2.45 -15.67
C TRP A 485 -30.72 2.35 -16.42
N VAL A 486 -31.38 1.20 -16.27
CA VAL A 486 -32.75 1.00 -16.80
C VAL A 486 -33.72 1.97 -16.11
N ASP A 487 -33.60 2.11 -14.78
CA ASP A 487 -34.38 3.04 -13.97
C ASP A 487 -33.52 4.24 -13.57
N LYS A 488 -33.76 5.38 -14.24
CA LYS A 488 -33.05 6.63 -14.04
C LYS A 488 -33.38 7.32 -12.71
N GLU A 489 -34.56 7.07 -12.14
CA GLU A 489 -34.93 7.60 -10.83
C GLU A 489 -34.21 6.83 -9.72
N LYS A 490 -34.09 5.50 -9.89
CA LYS A 490 -33.30 4.67 -8.97
C LYS A 490 -31.82 5.09 -8.96
N TYR A 491 -31.25 5.45 -10.11
CA TYR A 491 -29.92 6.07 -10.19
C TYR A 491 -29.85 7.34 -9.31
N ASP A 492 -30.78 8.29 -9.48
CA ASP A 492 -30.75 9.56 -8.76
C ASP A 492 -30.84 9.37 -7.23
N LEU A 493 -31.68 8.44 -6.78
CA LEU A 493 -31.80 8.08 -5.36
C LEU A 493 -30.48 7.51 -4.82
N LYS A 494 -29.87 6.59 -5.55
CA LYS A 494 -28.62 5.92 -5.14
C LYS A 494 -27.43 6.88 -5.17
N ALA A 495 -27.37 7.79 -6.15
CA ALA A 495 -26.34 8.81 -6.26
C ALA A 495 -26.42 9.80 -5.08
N LYS A 496 -27.63 10.26 -4.72
CA LYS A 496 -27.85 11.10 -3.53
C LYS A 496 -27.54 10.37 -2.23
N GLU A 497 -27.81 9.08 -2.15
CA GLU A 497 -27.43 8.25 -1.00
C GLU A 497 -25.91 8.25 -0.83
N LEU A 498 -25.15 7.97 -1.89
CA LEU A 498 -23.69 7.97 -1.84
C LEU A 498 -23.14 9.37 -1.51
N ALA A 499 -23.68 10.43 -2.11
CA ALA A 499 -23.31 11.82 -1.80
C ALA A 499 -23.46 12.14 -0.30
N LYS A 500 -24.55 11.70 0.34
CA LYS A 500 -24.74 11.84 1.80
C LYS A 500 -23.68 11.07 2.60
N GLN A 501 -23.26 9.90 2.13
CA GLN A 501 -22.19 9.13 2.78
C GLN A 501 -20.82 9.82 2.68
N PHE A 502 -20.51 10.45 1.54
CA PHE A 502 -19.32 11.30 1.38
C PHE A 502 -19.32 12.46 2.40
N HIS A 503 -20.44 13.18 2.52
CA HIS A 503 -20.60 14.26 3.52
C HIS A 503 -20.40 13.76 4.95
N LYS A 504 -21.07 12.66 5.31
CA LYS A 504 -20.93 12.06 6.65
C LYS A 504 -19.48 11.66 6.95
N ASN A 505 -18.79 11.07 6.00
CA ASN A 505 -17.37 10.74 6.14
C ASN A 505 -16.53 12.01 6.34
N PHE A 506 -16.77 13.05 5.54
CA PHE A 506 -15.92 14.24 5.53
C PHE A 506 -15.97 15.05 6.84
N GLN A 507 -17.07 14.95 7.60
CA GLN A 507 -17.20 15.58 8.92
C GLN A 507 -16.10 15.19 9.92
N LYS A 508 -15.50 13.99 9.78
CA LYS A 508 -14.44 13.51 10.69
C LYS A 508 -13.12 14.29 10.57
N PHE A 509 -12.92 15.03 9.47
CA PHE A 509 -11.68 15.77 9.23
C PHE A 509 -11.62 17.13 9.93
N GLY A 510 -12.71 17.57 10.57
CA GLY A 510 -12.77 18.83 11.30
C GLY A 510 -12.61 20.05 10.38
N GLU A 511 -11.70 20.95 10.74
CA GLU A 511 -11.44 22.17 9.95
C GLU A 511 -10.66 21.85 8.67
N VAL A 512 -11.36 22.02 7.54
CA VAL A 512 -10.82 21.93 6.18
C VAL A 512 -11.13 23.26 5.48
N SER A 513 -10.30 23.70 4.53
CA SER A 513 -10.53 24.95 3.79
C SER A 513 -11.87 24.92 3.05
N GLU A 514 -12.52 26.09 2.97
CA GLU A 514 -13.82 26.22 2.31
C GLU A 514 -13.78 25.84 0.83
N ASP A 515 -12.65 26.05 0.15
CA ASP A 515 -12.52 25.71 -1.27
C ASP A 515 -12.57 24.18 -1.49
N ILE A 516 -11.98 23.39 -0.58
CA ILE A 516 -12.09 21.91 -0.64
C ILE A 516 -13.53 21.49 -0.30
N LYS A 517 -14.20 22.14 0.66
CA LYS A 517 -15.61 21.83 0.98
C LYS A 517 -16.55 22.12 -0.19
N LYS A 518 -16.31 23.19 -0.96
CA LYS A 518 -17.09 23.50 -2.18
C LYS A 518 -16.89 22.47 -3.29
N ALA A 519 -15.80 21.71 -3.26
CA ALA A 519 -15.57 20.61 -4.19
C ALA A 519 -16.29 19.31 -3.80
N ALA A 520 -16.94 19.27 -2.63
CA ALA A 520 -17.73 18.11 -2.21
C ALA A 520 -18.95 17.88 -3.13
N PRO A 521 -19.53 16.66 -3.11
CA PRO A 521 -20.85 16.41 -3.69
C PRO A 521 -21.89 17.43 -3.21
N LYS A 522 -22.90 17.76 -4.02
CA LYS A 522 -23.98 18.65 -3.59
C LYS A 522 -24.82 18.02 -2.48
N THR A 523 -25.35 18.85 -1.58
CA THR A 523 -26.34 18.45 -0.57
C THR A 523 -27.74 18.52 -1.15
N PHE A 524 -28.59 17.53 -0.83
CA PHE A 524 -29.95 17.37 -1.36
C PHE A 524 -30.96 17.06 -0.26
#